data_AF-C1LCL5-F1
#
_entry.id   AF-C1LCL5-F1
#
_cell.length_a   1.000
_cell.length_b   1.000
_cell.length_c   1.000
_cell.angle_alpha   90.00
_cell.angle_beta   90.00
_cell.angle_gamma   90.00
#
_symmetry.space_group_name_H-M   'P 1'
#
loop_
_entity.id
_entity.type
_entity.pdbx_description
1 polymer ?
#
loop_
_entity_poly.entity_id
_entity_poly.type
_entity_poly.pdbx_seq_one_letter_code
_entity_poly.pdbx_strand_id
1 'polypeptide(L)'
;MIRLSTSVLFIILGIIYSLKANEVTILVLLKSFNYPSKQTVDGSWCDNNDEHDYCSPYFVICTTKQYTQLCLSKYEFGGNGPEYENKEHITFDGQLGENITNPLQFTMPEWSNDTVLHVAVFNKDPNDPSLLGRSNIDRLDRNTWHQ
;
A
#
# COMPACT_ATOMS: atom_id res chain seq x y z
N MET A 1 15.50 26.77 0.24
CA MET A 1 14.54 25.90 -0.46
C MET A 1 14.71 24.50 0.13
N ILE A 2 13.93 24.18 1.17
CA ILE A 2 14.08 22.95 1.94
C ILE A 2 13.25 21.88 1.23
N ARG A 3 13.89 20.90 0.60
CA ARG A 3 13.23 19.68 0.12
C ARG A 3 12.77 18.91 1.36
N LEU A 4 11.50 19.03 1.72
CA LEU A 4 10.86 18.12 2.66
C LEU A 4 10.78 16.75 1.98
N SER A 5 11.65 15.84 2.42
CA SER A 5 11.57 14.42 2.09
C SER A 5 10.27 13.89 2.71
N THR A 6 9.21 13.77 1.91
CA THR A 6 7.99 13.03 2.27
C THR A 6 8.32 11.54 2.29
N SER A 7 8.90 11.10 3.41
CA SER A 7 9.24 9.69 3.64
C SER A 7 7.99 8.94 4.09
N VAL A 8 7.40 8.13 3.21
CA VAL A 8 6.35 7.18 3.59
C VAL A 8 7.02 5.96 4.23
N LEU A 9 6.78 5.74 5.52
CA LEU A 9 7.34 4.60 6.27
C LEU A 9 6.33 3.45 6.31
N PHE A 10 6.64 2.34 5.63
CA PHE A 10 5.88 1.08 5.73
C PHE A 10 6.66 0.09 6.60
N ILE A 11 6.06 -0.38 7.69
CA ILE A 11 6.61 -1.48 8.48
C ILE A 11 5.77 -2.73 8.19
N ILE A 12 6.23 -3.55 7.23
CA ILE A 12 5.61 -4.83 6.88
C ILE A 12 6.34 -5.94 7.64
N LEU A 13 5.61 -6.78 8.36
CA LEU A 13 6.16 -7.91 9.12
C LEU A 13 5.41 -9.21 8.79
N GLY A 14 6.12 -10.16 8.17
CA GLY A 14 5.79 -11.60 8.20
C GLY A 14 5.37 -12.24 6.87
N ILE A 15 6.16 -13.21 6.38
CA ILE A 15 5.79 -14.14 5.29
C ILE A 15 5.66 -15.54 5.92
N ILE A 16 4.53 -16.23 5.72
CA ILE A 16 4.33 -17.63 6.13
C ILE A 16 4.16 -18.48 4.86
N TYR A 17 5.01 -19.50 4.68
CA TYR A 17 5.01 -20.37 3.48
C TYR A 17 4.24 -21.68 3.71
N SER A 18 3.58 -22.19 2.66
CA SER A 18 2.97 -23.52 2.60
C SER A 18 3.50 -24.25 1.37
N LEU A 19 3.95 -25.51 1.51
CA LEU A 19 4.63 -26.26 0.45
C LEU A 19 3.66 -27.13 -0.35
N LYS A 20 3.04 -26.56 -1.38
CA LYS A 20 2.49 -27.30 -2.53
C LYS A 20 3.24 -26.88 -3.79
N ALA A 21 4.40 -27.51 -4.02
CA ALA A 21 5.34 -27.44 -5.15
C ALA A 21 5.66 -26.09 -5.82
N ASN A 22 4.70 -25.20 -6.14
CA ASN A 22 4.92 -23.87 -6.72
C ASN A 22 3.98 -22.78 -6.16
N GLU A 23 3.04 -23.13 -5.28
CA GLU A 23 2.13 -22.17 -4.66
C GLU A 23 2.77 -21.54 -3.42
N VAL A 24 2.81 -20.20 -3.36
CA VAL A 24 3.30 -19.43 -2.21
C VAL A 24 2.22 -18.48 -1.75
N THR A 25 1.95 -18.47 -0.44
CA THR A 25 1.12 -17.45 0.20
C THR A 25 2.00 -16.37 0.80
N ILE A 26 1.72 -15.11 0.47
CA ILE A 26 2.39 -13.94 1.03
C ILE A 26 1.39 -13.24 1.93
N LEU A 27 1.78 -13.04 3.18
CA LEU A 27 1.03 -12.23 4.11
C LEU A 27 1.65 -10.83 4.15
N VAL A 28 0.81 -9.81 4.06
CA VAL A 28 1.24 -8.40 4.14
C VAL A 28 0.50 -7.77 5.31
N LEU A 29 1.21 -7.63 6.42
CA LEU A 29 0.71 -6.93 7.59
C LEU A 29 0.93 -5.43 7.44
N LEU A 30 -0.15 -4.66 7.42
CA LEU A 30 -0.10 -3.20 7.48
C LEU A 30 -0.13 -2.77 8.95
N LYS A 31 0.75 -1.86 9.34
CA LYS A 31 0.82 -1.37 10.73
C LYS A 31 0.29 0.04 10.88
N SER A 32 0.83 0.97 10.09
CA SER A 32 0.40 2.35 10.10
C SER A 32 0.67 3.02 8.76
N PHE A 33 -0.02 4.13 8.55
CA PHE A 33 0.20 5.07 7.46
C PHE A 33 0.27 6.47 8.05
N ASN A 34 1.24 7.27 7.61
CA ASN A 34 1.38 8.65 8.03
C ASN A 34 1.69 9.53 6.82
N TYR A 35 0.87 10.55 6.61
CA TYR A 35 0.97 11.51 5.51
C TYR A 35 0.57 12.90 6.00
N PRO A 36 1.52 13.67 6.57
CA PRO A 36 1.24 15.00 7.11
C PRO A 36 1.05 16.07 6.02
N SER A 37 1.33 15.73 4.76
CA SER A 37 1.08 16.65 3.64
C SER A 37 -0.41 16.71 3.35
N LYS A 38 -0.92 17.93 3.18
CA LYS A 38 -2.27 18.20 2.67
C LYS A 38 -2.29 18.30 1.12
N GLN A 39 -1.15 18.02 0.50
CA GLN A 39 -0.95 18.05 -0.94
C GLN A 39 -0.53 16.68 -1.46
N THR A 40 -0.93 16.37 -2.68
CA THR A 40 -0.49 15.22 -3.48
C THR A 40 0.95 15.40 -3.97
N VAL A 41 1.53 14.35 -4.56
CA VAL A 41 2.92 14.34 -5.06
C VAL A 41 3.19 15.37 -6.15
N ASP A 42 2.18 15.73 -6.94
CA ASP A 42 2.26 16.77 -7.98
C ASP A 42 2.11 18.20 -7.42
N GLY A 43 1.84 18.35 -6.12
CA GLY A 43 1.67 19.63 -5.43
C GLY A 43 0.23 20.16 -5.43
N SER A 44 -0.72 19.41 -5.98
CA SER A 44 -2.15 19.74 -5.90
C SER A 44 -2.66 19.56 -4.46
N TRP A 45 -3.63 20.36 -4.04
CA TRP A 45 -4.26 20.17 -2.73
C TRP A 45 -5.16 18.93 -2.74
N CYS A 46 -5.21 18.21 -1.62
CA CYS A 46 -6.04 17.00 -1.49
C CYS A 46 -7.54 17.31 -1.44
N ASP A 47 -7.88 18.53 -1.08
CA ASP A 47 -9.19 19.09 -1.35
C ASP A 47 -9.07 20.52 -1.89
N ASN A 48 -10.19 21.03 -2.39
CA ASN A 48 -10.29 22.39 -2.92
C ASN A 48 -10.98 23.33 -1.92
N ASN A 49 -11.05 22.96 -0.63
CA ASN A 49 -11.65 23.81 0.39
C ASN A 49 -10.61 24.84 0.89
N ASP A 50 -11.05 25.92 1.55
CA ASP A 50 -10.16 27.02 1.94
C ASP A 50 -9.21 26.65 3.10
N GLU A 51 -9.56 25.66 3.93
CA GLU A 51 -8.76 25.22 5.09
C GLU A 51 -7.75 24.11 4.73
N HIS A 52 -7.91 23.54 3.54
CA HIS A 52 -7.22 22.39 2.99
C HIS A 52 -7.16 21.22 3.98
N ASP A 53 -8.12 20.31 3.99
CA ASP A 53 -8.04 19.13 4.85
C ASP A 53 -6.91 18.18 4.45
N TYR A 54 -6.59 17.25 5.35
CA TYR A 54 -5.72 16.13 5.03
C TYR A 54 -6.31 15.29 3.90
N CYS A 55 -5.44 14.53 3.25
CA CYS A 55 -5.86 13.63 2.20
C CYS A 55 -6.68 12.46 2.76
N SER A 56 -7.54 11.90 1.92
CA SER A 56 -8.27 10.68 2.21
C SER A 56 -7.55 9.49 1.53
N PRO A 57 -6.59 8.82 2.20
CA PRO A 57 -5.77 7.80 1.58
C PRO A 57 -6.59 6.59 1.09
N TYR A 58 -6.43 6.30 -0.19
CA TYR A 58 -6.92 5.12 -0.88
C TYR A 58 -5.73 4.23 -1.25
N PHE A 59 -5.72 3.01 -0.71
CA PHE A 59 -4.61 2.07 -0.84
C PHE A 59 -4.85 1.12 -2.00
N VAL A 60 -3.88 1.03 -2.90
CA VAL A 60 -3.79 0.01 -3.94
C VAL A 60 -2.55 -0.81 -3.67
N ILE A 61 -2.74 -2.06 -3.26
CA ILE A 61 -1.64 -2.99 -2.97
C ILE A 61 -1.77 -4.16 -3.93
N CYS A 62 -0.77 -4.36 -4.77
CA CYS A 62 -0.82 -5.42 -5.76
C CYS A 62 0.51 -6.10 -5.96
N THR A 63 0.44 -7.30 -6.48
CA THR A 63 1.63 -8.09 -6.82
C THR A 63 1.76 -8.15 -8.34
N THR A 64 2.98 -8.04 -8.84
CA THR A 64 3.27 -8.06 -10.28
C THR A 64 4.44 -8.99 -10.55
N LYS A 65 4.71 -9.25 -11.84
CA LYS A 65 6.04 -9.66 -12.30
C LYS A 65 6.80 -8.42 -12.73
N GLN A 66 8.09 -8.39 -12.43
CA GLN A 66 9.01 -7.26 -12.70
C GLN A 66 8.89 -6.70 -14.12
N TYR A 67 8.60 -7.57 -15.10
CA TYR A 67 8.55 -7.21 -16.52
C TYR A 67 7.13 -6.93 -17.06
N THR A 68 6.08 -7.42 -16.40
CA THR A 68 4.72 -7.26 -16.91
C THR A 68 4.06 -5.99 -16.40
N GLN A 69 4.43 -5.51 -15.21
CA GLN A 69 3.80 -4.39 -14.49
C GLN A 69 2.27 -4.50 -14.32
N LEU A 70 1.68 -5.64 -14.70
CA LEU A 70 0.26 -5.93 -14.53
C LEU A 70 0.03 -6.56 -13.17
N CYS A 71 -0.91 -6.00 -12.41
CA CYS A 71 -1.31 -6.56 -11.13
C CYS A 71 -1.91 -7.95 -11.33
N LEU A 72 -1.26 -8.98 -10.80
CA LEU A 72 -1.71 -10.36 -10.79
C LEU A 72 -2.79 -10.60 -9.73
N SER A 73 -2.59 -9.99 -8.57
CA SER A 73 -3.55 -9.96 -7.46
C SER A 73 -3.45 -8.60 -6.79
N LYS A 74 -4.60 -8.04 -6.41
CA LYS A 74 -4.75 -6.64 -6.00
C LYS A 74 -5.76 -6.54 -4.87
N TYR A 75 -5.45 -5.70 -3.89
CA TYR A 75 -6.38 -5.17 -2.91
C TYR A 75 -6.53 -3.68 -3.11
N GLU A 76 -7.76 -3.20 -2.98
CA GLU A 76 -8.11 -1.79 -3.02
C GLU A 76 -9.05 -1.48 -1.86
N PHE A 77 -8.71 -0.47 -1.05
CA PHE A 77 -9.50 -0.06 0.09
C PHE A 77 -9.14 1.36 0.54
N GLY A 78 -10.01 1.98 1.32
CA GLY A 78 -9.83 3.33 1.83
C GLY A 78 -10.50 4.40 0.96
N GLY A 79 -10.00 5.63 1.06
CA GLY A 79 -10.51 6.81 0.36
C GLY A 79 -11.81 7.40 0.93
N ASN A 80 -12.70 6.55 1.45
CA ASN A 80 -13.98 6.97 2.04
C ASN A 80 -14.19 6.31 3.42
N GLY A 81 -15.05 6.93 4.23
CA GLY A 81 -15.43 6.44 5.55
C GLY A 81 -14.59 7.05 6.68
N PRO A 82 -15.08 7.01 7.93
CA PRO A 82 -14.47 7.72 9.05
C PRO A 82 -13.06 7.22 9.41
N GLU A 83 -12.67 6.02 8.96
CA GLU A 83 -11.34 5.46 9.13
C GLU A 83 -10.30 6.07 8.18
N TYR A 84 -10.74 6.58 7.02
CA TYR A 84 -9.85 6.97 5.91
C TYR A 84 -10.03 8.41 5.45
N GLU A 85 -11.19 9.01 5.67
CA GLU A 85 -11.46 10.37 5.20
C GLU A 85 -10.66 11.40 6.01
N ASN A 86 -9.92 12.25 5.29
CA ASN A 86 -9.12 13.34 5.82
C ASN A 86 -8.17 12.93 6.96
N LYS A 87 -7.37 11.87 6.75
CA LYS A 87 -6.48 11.31 7.77
C LYS A 87 -5.02 11.63 7.50
N GLU A 88 -4.42 12.36 8.44
CA GLU A 88 -2.97 12.47 8.56
C GLU A 88 -2.32 11.12 8.90
N HIS A 89 -2.87 10.42 9.91
CA HIS A 89 -2.32 9.17 10.42
C HIS A 89 -3.41 8.11 10.56
N ILE A 90 -3.06 6.88 10.21
CA ILE A 90 -3.90 5.69 10.34
C ILE A 90 -3.07 4.60 11.04
N THR A 91 -3.67 3.95 12.03
CA THR A 91 -3.20 2.67 12.57
C THR A 91 -4.13 1.58 12.04
N PHE A 92 -3.57 0.52 11.48
CA PHE A 92 -4.37 -0.54 10.88
C PHE A 92 -4.67 -1.65 11.89
N ASP A 93 -5.96 -1.88 12.11
CA ASP A 93 -6.46 -3.02 12.89
C ASP A 93 -6.74 -4.23 11.98
N GLY A 94 -7.42 -5.25 12.49
CA GLY A 94 -7.69 -6.51 11.77
C GLY A 94 -8.63 -6.41 10.57
N GLN A 95 -9.41 -5.33 10.44
CA GLN A 95 -10.36 -5.11 9.34
C GLN A 95 -9.97 -3.82 8.60
N LEU A 96 -9.80 -3.90 7.27
CA LEU A 96 -9.40 -2.77 6.42
C LEU A 96 -10.57 -2.24 5.56
N GLY A 97 -11.52 -3.09 5.22
CA GLY A 97 -12.67 -2.71 4.42
C GLY A 97 -13.71 -3.82 4.40
N GLU A 98 -14.73 -3.68 3.55
CA GLU A 98 -15.71 -4.73 3.36
C GLU A 98 -15.01 -5.98 2.80
N ASN A 99 -14.97 -7.05 3.59
CA ASN A 99 -14.30 -8.32 3.26
C ASN A 99 -12.77 -8.25 3.07
N ILE A 100 -12.11 -7.19 3.54
CA ILE A 100 -10.64 -7.07 3.50
C ILE A 100 -10.11 -7.05 4.93
N THR A 101 -9.28 -8.04 5.26
CA THR A 101 -8.66 -8.19 6.58
C THR A 101 -7.18 -7.80 6.55
N ASN A 102 -6.63 -7.54 7.73
CA ASN A 102 -5.21 -7.36 7.96
C ASN A 102 -4.71 -8.52 8.83
N PRO A 103 -3.71 -9.31 8.38
CA PRO A 103 -2.89 -9.15 7.19
C PRO A 103 -3.64 -9.44 5.87
N LEU A 104 -3.20 -8.80 4.79
CA LEU A 104 -3.62 -9.13 3.43
C LEU A 104 -2.98 -10.47 3.02
N GLN A 105 -3.69 -11.28 2.24
CA GLN A 105 -3.23 -12.59 1.81
C GLN A 105 -3.16 -12.69 0.29
N PHE A 106 -1.96 -12.77 -0.27
CA PHE A 106 -1.75 -13.03 -1.69
C PHE A 106 -1.37 -14.49 -1.90
N THR A 107 -2.20 -15.25 -2.62
CA THR A 107 -1.85 -16.61 -3.05
C THR A 107 -1.29 -16.56 -4.47
N MET A 108 -0.06 -17.05 -4.64
CA MET A 108 0.64 -17.08 -5.92
C MET A 108 0.83 -18.51 -6.40
N PRO A 109 0.15 -18.94 -7.46
CA PRO A 109 0.32 -20.29 -8.00
C PRO A 109 1.69 -20.50 -8.69
N GLU A 110 2.33 -19.41 -9.13
CA GLU A 110 3.61 -19.42 -9.84
C GLU A 110 4.55 -18.36 -9.23
N TRP A 111 5.08 -18.65 -8.03
CA TRP A 111 6.09 -17.80 -7.42
C TRP A 111 7.42 -17.88 -8.17
N SER A 112 8.01 -16.72 -8.46
CA SER A 112 9.35 -16.62 -9.05
C SER A 112 10.07 -15.40 -8.49
N ASN A 113 11.39 -15.34 -8.70
CA ASN A 113 12.25 -14.31 -8.10
C ASN A 113 12.02 -12.90 -8.67
N ASP A 114 11.22 -12.77 -9.71
CA ASP A 114 10.80 -11.51 -10.32
C ASP A 114 9.42 -11.04 -9.81
N THR A 115 8.84 -11.69 -8.81
CA THR A 115 7.64 -11.19 -8.16
C THR A 115 7.95 -9.95 -7.32
N VAL A 116 7.18 -8.88 -7.54
CA VAL A 116 7.28 -7.61 -6.81
C VAL A 116 5.97 -7.29 -6.10
N LEU A 117 6.04 -6.80 -4.86
CA LEU A 117 4.90 -6.20 -4.17
C LEU A 117 4.92 -4.69 -4.38
N HIS A 118 3.86 -4.17 -4.97
CA HIS A 118 3.64 -2.74 -5.19
C HIS A 118 2.62 -2.21 -4.18
N VAL A 119 2.93 -1.06 -3.62
CA VAL A 119 2.04 -0.28 -2.76
C VAL A 119 1.94 1.10 -3.36
N ALA A 120 0.72 1.53 -3.70
CA ALA A 120 0.42 2.89 -4.11
C ALA A 120 -0.70 3.44 -3.22
N VAL A 121 -0.60 4.71 -2.86
CA VAL A 121 -1.62 5.41 -2.08
C VAL A 121 -2.04 6.64 -2.85
N PHE A 122 -3.35 6.79 -3.05
CA PHE A 122 -4.01 7.87 -3.77
C PHE A 122 -4.88 8.66 -2.81
N ASN A 123 -5.32 9.84 -3.21
CA ASN A 123 -6.32 10.61 -2.48
C ASN A 123 -7.70 10.35 -3.09
N LYS A 124 -8.64 9.83 -2.29
CA LYS A 124 -10.02 9.45 -2.63
C LYS A 124 -10.15 8.28 -3.61
N ASP A 125 -9.60 8.40 -4.82
CA ASP A 125 -9.72 7.41 -5.91
C ASP A 125 -8.50 7.44 -6.86
N PRO A 126 -8.10 6.29 -7.45
CA PRO A 126 -6.97 6.17 -8.38
C PRO A 126 -7.16 6.78 -9.78
N ASN A 127 -8.37 7.20 -10.17
CA ASN A 127 -8.62 7.66 -11.54
C ASN A 127 -8.26 9.15 -11.80
N ASP A 128 -7.71 9.85 -10.82
CA ASP A 128 -7.27 11.26 -10.88
C ASP A 128 -5.77 11.32 -10.50
N PRO A 129 -4.94 12.29 -10.97
CA PRO A 129 -3.59 12.56 -10.45
C PRO A 129 -3.58 12.95 -8.96
N SER A 130 -3.94 11.99 -8.11
CA SER A 130 -4.16 12.13 -6.68
C SER A 130 -3.11 11.34 -5.88
N LEU A 131 -2.02 10.93 -6.52
CA LEU A 131 -0.99 10.07 -5.92
C LEU A 131 -0.38 10.75 -4.69
N LEU A 132 -0.42 10.06 -3.55
CA LEU A 132 0.20 10.46 -2.29
C LEU A 132 1.60 9.86 -2.14
N GLY A 133 1.78 8.63 -2.62
CA GLY A 133 3.06 7.94 -2.59
C GLY A 133 3.01 6.56 -3.22
N ARG A 134 4.18 6.02 -3.57
CA ARG A 134 4.33 4.65 -4.08
C ARG A 134 5.62 4.02 -3.58
N SER A 135 5.60 2.71 -3.39
CA SER A 135 6.76 1.89 -3.02
C SER A 135 6.72 0.55 -3.74
N ASN A 136 7.90 0.05 -4.10
CA ASN A 136 8.07 -1.28 -4.66
C ASN A 136 8.96 -2.08 -3.72
N ILE A 137 8.57 -3.32 -3.45
CA ILE A 137 9.30 -4.23 -2.59
C ILE A 137 9.80 -5.37 -3.47
N ASP A 138 11.00 -5.17 -4.00
CA ASP A 138 11.62 -5.99 -5.05
C ASP A 138 12.42 -7.18 -4.50
N ARG A 139 12.58 -7.26 -3.16
CA ARG A 139 13.26 -8.37 -2.46
C ARG A 139 12.36 -8.96 -1.38
N LEU A 140 11.43 -9.79 -1.82
CA LEU A 140 10.80 -10.79 -0.96
C LEU A 140 11.71 -12.03 -0.90
N ASP A 141 12.98 -11.84 -0.48
CA ASP A 141 13.97 -12.90 -0.45
C ASP A 141 13.64 -13.89 0.69
N ARG A 142 13.75 -15.20 0.40
CA ARG A 142 13.46 -16.28 1.37
C ARG A 142 14.30 -16.22 2.66
N ASN A 143 15.42 -15.51 2.65
CA ASN A 143 16.46 -15.58 3.69
C ASN A 143 16.65 -14.27 4.48
N THR A 144 15.92 -13.20 4.18
CA THR A 144 16.17 -11.87 4.77
C THR A 144 15.49 -11.61 6.13
N TRP A 145 14.77 -12.59 6.69
CA TRP A 145 13.98 -12.40 7.92
C TRP A 145 14.36 -13.33 9.09
N HIS A 146 15.51 -14.02 8.98
CA HIS A 146 16.15 -14.68 10.12
C HIS A 146 17.29 -13.80 10.66
N GLN A 147 16.95 -12.72 11.36
CA GLN A 147 17.81 -12.09 12.36
C GLN A 147 16.96 -11.63 13.54
#